data_AF-A0A5E4M7Z0-F1
#
_entry.id   AF-A0A5E4M7Z0-F1
#
_cell.length_a   1.000
_cell.length_b   1.000
_cell.length_c   1.000
_cell.angle_alpha   90.00
_cell.angle_beta   90.00
_cell.angle_gamma   90.00
#
_symmetry.space_group_name_H-M   'P 1'
#
loop_
_entity.id
_entity.type
_entity.pdbx_description
1 polymer ?
#
loop_
_entity_poly.entity_id
_entity_poly.type
_entity_poly.pdbx_seq_one_letter_code
_entity_poly.pdbx_strand_id
1 'polypeptide(L)'
;MIRPETALFVFSLLAFQASSVNNVKLLNVRVPNHTVLGRNTKLECIYDLQGEPLYSVKWYKDGKEFFRYLPKNEPKIQVFEKPGIFIDLDKSNSNEVVLKSLVLSSSGIYRCEVSGEAPSFQTVFKDTSLNTVAERPSIDGLQLEYNVGEMVNANCTSSKMTFHTHLIWYINEEQINSTIVHGPYFKIHNTDDELLVTTVLGLSFKVNDSHYRSGHINLKCAAQLESIYLHSDEQIIKFTKHLPTESIMSNTVRLANKIQATSISIQNTPKIILLACVLLICLQNNIHFPISY
;
A
#
# COMPACT_ATOMS: atom_id res chain seq x y z
N MET A 1 -45.20 61.95 48.88
CA MET A 1 -44.14 61.36 49.72
C MET A 1 -43.99 59.90 49.35
N ILE A 2 -43.00 59.61 48.52
CA ILE A 2 -42.67 58.25 48.09
C ILE A 2 -41.76 57.66 49.16
N ARG A 3 -42.08 56.47 49.68
CA ARG A 3 -41.34 55.83 50.77
C ARG A 3 -39.89 55.53 50.32
N PRO A 4 -38.87 55.79 51.16
CA PRO A 4 -37.45 55.63 50.78
C PRO A 4 -37.03 54.18 50.49
N GLU A 5 -37.85 53.18 50.86
CA GLU A 5 -37.52 51.76 50.68
C GLU A 5 -37.84 51.22 49.28
N THR A 6 -38.74 51.86 48.51
CA THR A 6 -39.07 51.41 47.14
C THR A 6 -38.08 51.94 46.09
N ALA A 7 -37.31 52.98 46.41
CA ALA A 7 -36.27 53.53 45.52
C ALA A 7 -35.01 52.63 45.44
N LEU A 8 -34.70 51.89 46.51
CA LEU A 8 -33.55 50.98 46.58
C LEU A 8 -33.73 49.72 45.73
N PHE A 9 -34.96 49.20 45.61
CA PHE A 9 -35.24 48.02 44.80
C PHE A 9 -35.21 48.28 43.29
N VAL A 10 -35.61 49.47 42.85
CA VAL A 10 -35.59 49.84 41.42
C VAL A 10 -34.18 50.16 40.93
N PHE A 11 -33.31 50.72 41.79
CA PHE A 11 -31.89 50.92 41.46
C PHE A 11 -31.06 49.63 41.51
N SER A 12 -31.48 48.62 42.29
CA SER A 12 -30.83 47.30 42.34
C SER A 12 -31.08 46.46 41.08
N LEU A 13 -32.24 46.62 40.41
CA LEU A 13 -32.54 45.90 39.16
C LEU A 13 -31.89 46.49 37.89
N LEU A 14 -31.35 47.71 37.95
CA LEU A 14 -30.66 48.36 36.81
C LEU A 14 -29.14 48.16 36.80
N ALA A 15 -28.57 47.48 37.81
CA ALA A 15 -27.13 47.26 37.95
C ALA A 15 -26.66 45.82 37.61
N PHE A 16 -27.49 45.03 36.93
CA PHE A 16 -27.07 43.72 36.37
C PHE A 16 -27.07 43.76 34.84
N GLN A 17 -26.44 44.78 34.26
CA GLN A 17 -25.91 44.61 32.90
C GLN A 17 -24.70 43.70 33.05
N ALA A 18 -24.92 42.39 32.95
CA ALA A 18 -23.83 41.47 32.62
C ALA A 18 -23.33 41.90 31.24
N SER A 19 -22.34 42.79 31.21
CA SER A 19 -21.58 43.09 30.00
C SER A 19 -21.04 41.75 29.53
N SER A 20 -21.59 41.23 28.42
CA SER A 20 -21.07 40.03 27.80
C SER A 20 -19.60 40.30 27.50
N VAL A 21 -18.70 39.61 28.21
CA VAL A 21 -17.29 39.68 27.90
C VAL A 21 -17.13 39.00 26.55
N ASN A 22 -16.96 39.82 25.50
CA ASN A 22 -16.63 39.33 24.17
C ASN A 22 -15.23 38.73 24.27
N ASN A 23 -15.14 37.41 24.13
CA ASN A 23 -13.87 36.72 24.17
C ASN A 23 -13.50 36.24 22.78
N VAL A 24 -12.26 36.42 22.35
CA VAL A 24 -11.78 35.81 21.11
C VAL A 24 -11.95 34.29 21.21
N LYS A 25 -12.54 33.68 20.19
CA LYS A 25 -12.79 32.23 20.12
C LYS A 25 -12.04 31.62 18.98
N LEU A 26 -11.34 30.52 19.26
CA LEU A 26 -10.78 29.66 18.23
C LEU A 26 -11.81 28.60 17.86
N LEU A 27 -12.48 28.78 16.72
CA LEU A 27 -13.56 27.91 16.28
C LEU A 27 -13.01 26.57 15.76
N ASN A 28 -11.98 26.63 14.94
CA ASN A 28 -11.34 25.42 14.41
C ASN A 28 -9.91 25.69 13.95
N VAL A 29 -9.05 24.68 14.07
CA VAL A 29 -7.73 24.65 13.45
C VAL A 29 -7.67 23.37 12.64
N ARG A 30 -7.52 23.51 11.32
CA ARG A 30 -7.52 22.38 10.39
C ARG A 30 -6.14 22.25 9.77
N VAL A 31 -5.49 21.16 10.12
CA VAL A 31 -4.25 20.71 9.52
C VAL A 31 -4.48 19.26 9.11
N PRO A 32 -4.16 18.86 7.88
CA PRO A 32 -4.30 17.46 7.50
C PRO A 32 -3.44 16.58 8.39
N ASN A 33 -4.01 15.50 8.94
CA ASN A 33 -3.24 14.57 9.76
C ASN A 33 -2.09 13.95 8.95
N HIS A 34 -2.32 13.72 7.64
CA HIS A 34 -1.38 13.08 6.73
C HIS A 34 -1.29 13.83 5.40
N THR A 35 -0.07 13.95 4.88
CA THR A 35 0.20 14.55 3.56
C THR A 35 1.27 13.76 2.81
N VAL A 36 1.33 13.94 1.49
CA VAL A 36 2.31 13.25 0.64
C VAL A 36 3.48 14.18 0.33
N LEU A 37 4.70 13.65 0.39
CA LEU A 37 5.93 14.33 0.01
C LEU A 37 5.81 15.00 -1.36
N GLY A 38 6.37 16.20 -1.48
CA GLY A 38 6.36 17.02 -2.70
C GLY A 38 5.03 17.72 -2.97
N ARG A 39 3.94 17.35 -2.29
CA ARG A 39 2.65 18.03 -2.45
C ARG A 39 2.60 19.31 -1.63
N ASN A 40 1.58 20.13 -1.91
CA ASN A 40 1.25 21.31 -1.13
C ASN A 40 0.14 20.96 -0.13
N THR A 41 0.09 21.67 0.99
CA THR A 41 -0.99 21.55 1.98
C THR A 41 -1.46 22.91 2.47
N LYS A 42 -2.67 22.96 3.02
CA LYS A 42 -3.28 24.17 3.57
C LYS A 42 -3.52 23.98 5.07
N LEU A 43 -3.09 24.96 5.85
CA LEU A 43 -3.35 25.06 7.27
C LEU A 43 -4.41 26.14 7.47
N GLU A 44 -5.56 25.81 8.05
CA GLU A 44 -6.65 26.77 8.27
C GLU A 44 -6.78 27.08 9.76
N CYS A 45 -6.90 28.37 10.08
CA CYS A 45 -7.18 28.88 11.40
C CYS A 45 -8.46 29.71 11.37
N ILE A 46 -9.52 29.12 11.92
CA ILE A 46 -10.87 29.67 11.93
C ILE A 46 -11.14 30.19 13.32
N TYR A 47 -11.35 31.50 13.44
CA TYR A 47 -11.56 32.19 14.70
C TYR A 47 -12.66 33.23 14.57
N ASP A 48 -13.20 33.61 15.72
CA ASP A 48 -14.21 34.65 15.87
C ASP A 48 -13.72 35.64 16.91
N LEU A 49 -13.53 36.89 16.49
CA LEU A 49 -13.02 37.96 17.34
C LEU A 49 -14.10 38.54 18.28
N GLN A 50 -15.37 38.14 18.11
CA GLN A 50 -16.51 38.61 18.91
C GLN A 50 -16.59 40.14 18.99
N GLY A 51 -16.23 40.83 17.90
CA GLY A 51 -16.25 42.29 17.81
C GLY A 51 -14.95 43.00 18.21
N GLU A 52 -13.92 42.27 18.65
CA GLU A 52 -12.59 42.84 18.91
C GLU A 52 -11.76 43.02 17.63
N PRO A 53 -10.84 44.00 17.57
CA PRO A 53 -9.89 44.10 16.47
C PRO A 53 -8.86 42.97 16.55
N LEU A 54 -8.47 42.42 15.40
CA LEU A 54 -7.36 41.48 15.31
C LEU A 54 -6.02 42.22 15.56
N TYR A 55 -5.22 41.72 16.50
CA TYR A 55 -3.83 42.15 16.67
C TYR A 55 -2.88 41.29 15.84
N SER A 56 -2.96 39.95 15.96
CA SER A 56 -2.08 39.06 15.21
C SER A 56 -2.64 37.66 15.03
N VAL A 57 -2.25 37.00 13.93
CA VAL A 57 -2.34 35.54 13.78
C VAL A 57 -0.94 34.99 13.57
N LYS A 58 -0.56 33.97 14.33
CA LYS A 58 0.75 33.33 14.25
C LYS A 58 0.62 31.84 14.07
N TRP A 59 1.56 31.28 13.32
CA TRP A 59 1.74 29.84 13.23
C TRP A 59 3.12 29.43 13.72
N TYR A 60 3.12 28.33 14.48
CA TYR A 60 4.32 27.70 15.02
C TYR A 60 4.39 26.25 14.55
N LYS A 61 5.62 25.77 14.31
CA LYS A 61 5.95 24.36 14.11
C LYS A 61 6.93 23.96 15.21
N ASP A 62 6.60 22.92 15.96
CA ASP A 62 7.42 22.40 17.05
C ASP A 62 7.86 23.49 18.05
N GLY A 63 6.91 24.38 18.38
CA GLY A 63 7.11 25.51 19.30
C GLY A 63 7.85 26.72 18.72
N LYS A 64 8.29 26.66 17.46
CA LYS A 64 9.01 27.76 16.80
C LYS A 64 8.13 28.44 15.76
N GLU A 65 8.03 29.76 15.86
CA GLU A 65 7.25 30.58 14.93
C GLU A 65 7.83 30.49 13.51
N PHE A 66 6.96 30.37 12.51
CA PHE A 66 7.33 30.37 11.10
C PHE A 66 6.51 31.34 10.25
N PHE A 67 5.35 31.78 10.74
CA PHE A 67 4.47 32.71 10.03
C PHE A 67 3.76 33.64 11.02
N ARG A 68 3.63 34.91 10.64
CA ARG A 68 2.90 35.93 11.38
C ARG A 68 2.16 36.87 10.44
N TYR A 69 0.89 37.11 10.75
CA TYR A 69 0.06 38.12 10.12
C TYR A 69 -0.25 39.25 11.11
N LEU A 70 0.05 40.49 10.72
CA LEU A 70 -0.21 41.72 11.47
C LEU A 70 -0.99 42.70 10.58
N PRO A 71 -2.31 42.88 10.77
CA PRO A 71 -3.16 43.66 9.87
C PRO A 71 -2.76 45.15 9.76
N LYS A 72 -2.08 45.69 10.78
CA LYS A 72 -1.66 47.10 10.88
C LYS A 72 -0.24 47.36 10.38
N ASN A 73 0.53 46.32 10.04
CA ASN A 73 1.91 46.47 9.60
C ASN A 73 2.00 46.42 8.07
N GLU A 74 3.05 47.02 7.52
CA GLU A 74 3.46 46.83 6.14
C GLU A 74 4.92 46.34 6.11
N PRO A 75 5.21 45.12 5.63
CA PRO A 75 4.25 44.13 5.11
C PRO A 75 3.40 43.49 6.22
N LYS A 76 2.17 43.10 5.87
CA LYS A 76 1.25 42.40 6.78
C LYS A 76 1.70 41.01 7.17
N ILE A 77 2.45 40.32 6.30
CA ILE A 77 2.95 38.97 6.53
C ILE A 77 4.45 39.01 6.82
N GLN A 78 4.87 38.31 7.87
CA GLN A 78 6.26 38.05 8.23
C GLN A 78 6.48 36.54 8.26
N VAL A 79 7.60 36.08 7.68
CA VAL A 79 7.97 34.68 7.61
C VAL A 79 9.29 34.47 8.34
N PHE A 80 9.39 33.38 9.09
CA PHE A 80 10.60 32.98 9.79
C PHE A 80 11.02 31.62 9.30
N GLU A 81 12.25 31.50 8.81
CA GLU A 81 12.76 30.26 8.23
C GLU A 81 12.75 29.13 9.25
N LYS A 82 12.18 27.99 8.85
CA LYS A 82 12.21 26.73 9.58
C LYS A 82 12.45 25.58 8.61
N PRO A 83 13.25 24.57 9.01
CA PRO A 83 13.41 23.34 8.24
C PRO A 83 12.03 22.74 7.89
N GLY A 84 11.86 22.39 6.62
CA GLY A 84 10.62 21.79 6.11
C GLY A 84 9.43 22.74 5.97
N ILE A 85 9.61 24.05 6.15
CA ILE A 85 8.55 25.05 5.95
C ILE A 85 8.86 25.90 4.72
N PHE A 86 8.06 25.74 3.67
CA PHE A 86 8.11 26.57 2.47
C PHE A 86 6.71 27.14 2.22
N ILE A 87 6.53 28.47 2.31
CA ILE A 87 5.20 29.10 2.31
C ILE A 87 4.86 29.68 0.93
N ASP A 88 3.61 29.48 0.49
CA ASP A 88 3.01 30.21 -0.63
C ASP A 88 2.45 31.55 -0.16
N LEU A 89 3.24 32.63 -0.25
CA LEU A 89 2.79 33.96 0.22
C LEU A 89 1.55 34.46 -0.54
N ASP A 90 1.45 34.17 -1.84
CA ASP A 90 0.32 34.62 -2.68
C ASP A 90 -1.00 33.93 -2.33
N LYS A 91 -0.93 32.80 -1.61
CA LYS A 91 -2.08 32.01 -1.18
C LYS A 91 -2.22 31.94 0.34
N SER A 92 -1.46 32.75 1.07
CA SER A 92 -1.51 32.79 2.54
C SER A 92 -2.02 34.13 3.03
N ASN A 93 -2.80 34.12 4.10
CA ASN A 93 -3.45 35.29 4.68
C ASN A 93 -3.67 35.09 6.19
N SER A 94 -4.57 35.89 6.79
CA SER A 94 -4.89 35.84 8.22
C SER A 94 -5.57 34.55 8.68
N ASN A 95 -6.15 33.77 7.77
CA ASN A 95 -6.94 32.57 8.08
C ASN A 95 -6.32 31.30 7.52
N GLU A 96 -5.52 31.40 6.47
CA GLU A 96 -4.96 30.24 5.78
C GLU A 96 -3.46 30.43 5.52
N VAL A 97 -2.68 29.38 5.76
CA VAL A 97 -1.27 29.32 5.36
C VAL A 97 -1.08 28.11 4.47
N VAL A 98 -0.57 28.33 3.26
CA VAL A 98 -0.32 27.28 2.29
C VAL A 98 1.17 26.93 2.30
N LEU A 99 1.49 25.66 2.59
CA LEU A 99 2.84 25.13 2.49
C LEU A 99 3.04 24.47 1.12
N LYS A 100 4.18 24.72 0.47
CA LYS A 100 4.59 24.11 -0.80
C LYS A 100 5.64 23.03 -0.59
N SER A 101 5.70 22.09 -1.53
CA SER A 101 6.84 21.16 -1.66
C SER A 101 7.19 20.48 -0.34
N LEU A 102 6.19 19.86 0.29
CA LEU A 102 6.36 19.23 1.59
C LEU A 102 7.49 18.19 1.58
N VAL A 103 8.23 18.14 2.67
CA VAL A 103 9.33 17.19 2.90
C VAL A 103 9.09 16.43 4.20
N LEU A 104 9.87 15.38 4.48
CA LEU A 104 9.68 14.61 5.72
C LEU A 104 9.77 15.49 6.98
N SER A 105 10.70 16.45 6.98
CA SER A 105 10.88 17.44 8.05
C SER A 105 9.73 18.45 8.17
N SER A 106 8.80 18.51 7.22
CA SER A 106 7.54 19.25 7.35
C SER A 106 6.61 18.62 8.39
N SER A 107 6.82 17.36 8.76
CA SER A 107 6.08 16.71 9.85
C SER A 107 6.37 17.38 11.20
N GLY A 108 5.38 17.43 12.08
CA GLY A 108 5.52 18.02 13.41
C GLY A 108 4.21 18.49 14.02
N ILE A 109 4.32 19.20 15.14
CA ILE A 109 3.18 19.81 15.83
C ILE A 109 3.03 21.26 15.37
N TYR A 110 1.87 21.57 14.82
CA TYR A 110 1.49 22.89 14.35
C TYR A 110 0.55 23.57 15.33
N ARG A 111 0.82 24.83 15.64
CA ARG A 111 -0.03 25.69 16.48
C ARG A 111 -0.52 26.87 15.68
N CYS A 112 -1.83 27.12 15.65
CA CYS A 112 -2.33 28.46 15.35
C CYS A 112 -2.57 29.21 16.67
N GLU A 113 -2.15 30.47 16.71
CA GLU A 113 -2.38 31.41 17.81
C GLU A 113 -3.01 32.69 17.25
N VAL A 114 -4.12 33.14 17.85
CA VAL A 114 -4.86 34.34 17.46
C VAL A 114 -4.94 35.26 18.66
N SER A 115 -4.52 36.51 18.46
CA SER A 115 -4.55 37.55 19.49
C SER A 115 -5.44 38.72 19.07
N GLY A 116 -6.34 39.12 19.98
CA GLY A 116 -7.10 40.36 19.92
C GLY A 116 -6.25 41.56 20.34
N GLU A 117 -6.75 42.75 20.01
CA GLU A 117 -6.09 44.03 20.32
C GLU A 117 -6.47 44.56 21.72
N ALA A 118 -5.85 45.67 22.11
CA ALA A 118 -6.32 46.48 23.23
C ALA A 118 -7.86 46.69 23.19
N PRO A 119 -8.55 46.63 24.34
CA PRO A 119 -8.00 46.56 25.71
C PRO A 119 -7.80 45.16 26.28
N SER A 120 -8.38 44.12 25.66
CA SER A 120 -8.45 42.78 26.26
C SER A 120 -7.17 41.97 26.06
N PHE A 121 -6.46 42.21 24.95
CA PHE A 121 -5.24 41.48 24.53
C PHE A 121 -5.39 39.96 24.59
N GLN A 122 -6.61 39.46 24.38
CA GLN A 122 -6.89 38.04 24.52
C GLN A 122 -6.15 37.22 23.49
N THR A 123 -5.66 36.05 23.90
CA THR A 123 -4.94 35.13 23.01
C THR A 123 -5.48 33.73 23.16
N VAL A 124 -5.82 33.10 22.04
CA VAL A 124 -6.30 31.72 21.97
C VAL A 124 -5.44 30.92 20.99
N PHE A 125 -5.21 29.64 21.29
CA PHE A 125 -4.40 28.78 20.43
C PHE A 125 -4.86 27.32 20.48
N LYS A 126 -4.47 26.54 19.47
CA LYS A 126 -4.68 25.09 19.42
C LYS A 126 -3.57 24.41 18.64
N ASP A 127 -3.14 23.27 19.17
CA ASP A 127 -2.14 22.38 18.58
C ASP A 127 -2.78 21.26 17.77
N THR A 128 -2.09 20.84 16.71
CA THR A 128 -2.49 19.73 15.84
C THR A 128 -1.26 19.15 15.15
N SER A 129 -1.27 17.85 14.84
CA SER A 129 -0.13 17.16 14.23
C SER A 129 -0.29 17.03 12.73
N LEU A 130 0.81 17.21 12.00
CA LEU A 130 0.94 16.91 10.58
C LEU A 130 2.01 15.84 10.40
N ASN A 131 1.67 14.74 9.73
CA ASN A 131 2.63 13.74 9.29
C ASN A 131 2.76 13.78 7.76
N THR A 132 3.96 14.08 7.27
CA THR A 132 4.28 14.01 5.85
C THR A 132 4.90 12.66 5.57
N VAL A 133 4.24 11.88 4.71
CA VAL A 133 4.73 10.58 4.26
C VAL A 133 5.27 10.67 2.85
N ALA A 134 6.35 9.93 2.60
CA ALA A 134 6.78 9.62 1.26
C ALA A 134 5.79 8.68 0.52
N GLU A 135 6.03 8.46 -0.77
CA GLU A 135 5.15 7.73 -1.70
C GLU A 135 4.88 6.26 -1.31
N ARG A 136 4.03 5.59 -2.10
CA ARG A 136 3.61 4.18 -1.92
C ARG A 136 4.81 3.26 -1.70
N PRO A 137 4.64 2.15 -0.95
CA PRO A 137 5.64 1.09 -0.97
C PRO A 137 5.82 0.56 -2.40
N SER A 138 6.95 -0.07 -2.68
CA SER A 138 7.28 -0.65 -3.97
C SER A 138 7.42 -2.17 -3.86
N ILE A 139 6.82 -2.90 -4.80
CA ILE A 139 6.97 -4.35 -4.90
C ILE A 139 8.05 -4.69 -5.94
N ASP A 140 9.07 -5.41 -5.50
CA ASP A 140 10.20 -5.86 -6.32
C ASP A 140 10.33 -7.40 -6.32
N GLY A 141 10.97 -7.96 -7.34
CA GLY A 141 11.34 -9.38 -7.42
C GLY A 141 10.33 -10.30 -8.13
N LEU A 142 9.20 -9.74 -8.56
CA LEU A 142 8.17 -10.49 -9.29
C LEU A 142 8.50 -10.70 -10.78
N GLN A 143 8.09 -11.85 -11.29
CA GLN A 143 7.99 -12.16 -12.71
C GLN A 143 6.54 -12.00 -13.19
N LEU A 144 6.35 -11.73 -14.48
CA LEU A 144 5.02 -11.56 -15.07
C LEU A 144 4.21 -12.87 -15.09
N GLU A 145 4.91 -14.01 -15.12
CA GLU A 145 4.33 -15.33 -15.24
C GLU A 145 5.17 -16.36 -14.47
N TYR A 146 4.50 -17.31 -13.81
CA TYR A 146 5.15 -18.41 -13.09
C TYR A 146 4.49 -19.75 -13.41
N ASN A 147 5.29 -20.81 -13.38
CA ASN A 147 4.84 -22.18 -13.50
C ASN A 147 4.47 -22.80 -12.16
N VAL A 148 3.53 -23.76 -12.19
CA VAL A 148 3.25 -24.62 -11.02
C VAL A 148 4.54 -25.30 -10.54
N GLY A 149 4.84 -25.13 -9.25
CA GLY A 149 6.05 -25.67 -8.62
C GLY A 149 7.19 -24.66 -8.46
N GLU A 150 7.14 -23.50 -9.13
CA GLU A 150 8.12 -22.43 -8.95
C GLU A 150 7.91 -21.70 -7.63
N MET A 151 8.97 -21.03 -7.16
CA MET A 151 8.94 -20.19 -5.97
C MET A 151 8.74 -18.74 -6.38
N VAL A 152 7.68 -18.11 -5.87
CA VAL A 152 7.48 -16.66 -5.95
C VAL A 152 8.23 -16.04 -4.79
N ASN A 153 9.14 -15.11 -5.07
CA ASN A 153 9.86 -14.34 -4.07
C ASN A 153 9.68 -12.85 -4.38
N ALA A 154 9.07 -12.11 -3.47
CA ALA A 154 8.85 -10.69 -3.62
C ALA A 154 9.30 -9.95 -2.37
N ASN A 155 9.80 -8.72 -2.55
CA ASN A 155 10.04 -7.80 -1.47
C ASN A 155 9.14 -6.60 -1.63
N CYS A 156 8.49 -6.21 -0.55
CA CYS A 156 7.82 -4.92 -0.47
C CYS A 156 8.70 -3.96 0.33
N THR A 157 9.08 -2.86 -0.29
CA THR A 157 9.98 -1.87 0.28
C THR A 157 9.22 -0.58 0.53
N SER A 158 9.19 -0.09 1.78
CA SER A 158 8.59 1.20 2.11
C SER A 158 9.44 2.34 1.53
N SER A 159 8.84 3.52 1.43
CA SER A 159 9.63 4.72 1.24
C SER A 159 10.51 5.00 2.47
N LYS A 160 11.53 5.84 2.30
CA LYS A 160 12.38 6.34 3.40
C LYS A 160 11.54 7.24 4.30
N MET A 161 11.49 6.94 5.59
CA MET A 161 10.76 7.69 6.60
C MET A 161 11.64 7.94 7.82
N THR A 162 11.27 8.88 8.69
CA THR A 162 11.92 9.10 9.99
C THR A 162 11.50 8.08 11.06
N PHE A 163 10.58 7.17 10.75
CA PHE A 163 10.03 6.14 11.64
C PHE A 163 9.81 4.81 10.90
N HIS A 164 9.62 3.72 11.63
CA HIS A 164 9.35 2.40 11.05
C HIS A 164 7.92 2.31 10.51
N THR A 165 7.77 1.97 9.23
CA THR A 165 6.46 1.76 8.60
C THR A 165 6.00 0.32 8.79
N HIS A 166 4.73 0.11 9.12
CA HIS A 166 4.12 -1.23 9.18
C HIS A 166 3.67 -1.64 7.77
N LEU A 167 4.30 -2.67 7.21
CA LEU A 167 3.95 -3.22 5.89
C LEU A 167 3.06 -4.44 6.05
N ILE A 168 2.10 -4.62 5.14
CA ILE A 168 1.17 -5.73 5.12
C ILE A 168 1.03 -6.25 3.70
N TRP A 169 1.08 -7.57 3.53
CA TRP A 169 0.81 -8.24 2.27
C TRP A 169 -0.63 -8.77 2.19
N TYR A 170 -1.22 -8.66 1.00
CA TYR A 170 -2.52 -9.22 0.66
C TYR A 170 -2.40 -10.04 -0.63
N ILE A 171 -3.09 -11.18 -0.69
CA ILE A 171 -3.35 -11.94 -1.91
C ILE A 171 -4.86 -11.95 -2.12
N ASN A 172 -5.33 -11.47 -3.28
CA ASN A 172 -6.75 -11.43 -3.63
C ASN A 172 -7.62 -10.76 -2.55
N GLU A 173 -7.21 -9.60 -2.05
CA GLU A 173 -7.85 -8.83 -0.97
C GLU A 173 -7.83 -9.48 0.43
N GLU A 174 -7.27 -10.68 0.59
CA GLU A 174 -7.13 -11.35 1.88
C GLU A 174 -5.74 -11.08 2.48
N GLN A 175 -5.69 -10.65 3.73
CA GLN A 175 -4.43 -10.43 4.44
C GLN A 175 -3.72 -11.77 4.67
N ILE A 176 -2.45 -11.82 4.28
CA ILE A 176 -1.64 -13.04 4.35
C ILE A 176 -1.18 -13.30 5.79
N ASN A 177 -1.12 -14.57 6.17
CA ASN A 177 -0.56 -15.04 7.44
C ASN A 177 0.97 -14.99 7.48
N SER A 178 1.56 -15.10 8.68
CA SER A 178 3.00 -14.91 8.85
C SER A 178 3.88 -16.04 8.29
N THR A 179 3.36 -17.19 7.88
CA THR A 179 4.19 -18.36 7.53
C THR A 179 4.92 -18.21 6.19
N ILE A 180 4.35 -17.46 5.25
CA ILE A 180 4.97 -17.17 3.94
C ILE A 180 5.56 -15.76 3.87
N VAL A 181 5.48 -15.01 4.97
CA VAL A 181 6.00 -13.65 5.09
C VAL A 181 7.30 -13.67 5.89
N HIS A 182 8.29 -12.89 5.46
CA HIS A 182 9.61 -12.84 6.08
C HIS A 182 10.01 -11.40 6.43
N GLY A 183 10.63 -11.21 7.61
CA GLY A 183 10.96 -9.89 8.14
C GLY A 183 9.95 -9.43 9.21
N PRO A 184 9.74 -8.11 9.40
CA PRO A 184 10.32 -7.00 8.63
C PRO A 184 11.84 -6.83 8.82
N TYR A 185 12.51 -6.31 7.80
CA TYR A 185 13.93 -5.92 7.83
C TYR A 185 14.05 -4.40 7.70
N PHE A 186 14.96 -3.79 8.44
CA PHE A 186 15.15 -2.34 8.45
C PHE A 186 16.48 -1.94 7.82
N LYS A 187 16.44 -0.99 6.89
CA LYS A 187 17.63 -0.36 6.30
C LYS A 187 17.72 1.07 6.78
N ILE A 188 18.78 1.39 7.49
CA ILE A 188 19.05 2.73 8.00
C ILE A 188 19.83 3.52 6.95
N HIS A 189 19.38 4.73 6.67
CA HIS A 189 20.02 5.70 5.79
C HIS A 189 20.44 6.88 6.65
N ASN A 190 21.75 7.09 6.78
CA ASN A 190 22.28 8.25 7.47
C ASN A 190 22.44 9.39 6.44
N THR A 191 21.72 10.47 6.65
CA THR A 191 21.86 11.73 5.92
C THR A 191 22.33 12.80 6.90
N ASP A 192 23.09 13.79 6.43
CA ASP A 192 23.76 14.79 7.30
C ASP A 192 22.80 15.51 8.27
N ASP A 193 21.50 15.58 7.95
CA ASP A 193 20.48 16.27 8.75
C ASP A 193 19.47 15.34 9.45
N GLU A 194 19.27 14.10 8.98
CA GLU A 194 18.22 13.19 9.50
C GLU A 194 18.58 11.71 9.39
N LEU A 195 18.15 10.92 10.38
CA LEU A 195 18.19 9.46 10.34
C LEU A 195 16.92 8.93 9.68
N LEU A 196 17.04 8.38 8.48
CA LEU A 196 15.92 7.80 7.75
C LEU A 196 15.98 6.27 7.79
N VAL A 197 14.83 5.62 7.75
CA VAL A 197 14.70 4.16 7.73
C VAL A 197 13.75 3.72 6.62
N THR A 198 14.10 2.61 6.00
CA THR A 198 13.26 1.89 5.05
C THR A 198 12.89 0.53 5.66
N THR A 199 11.61 0.19 5.69
CA THR A 199 11.11 -1.14 6.06
C THR A 199 11.01 -2.02 4.82
N VAL A 200 11.47 -3.26 4.89
CA VAL A 200 11.31 -4.28 3.84
C VAL A 200 10.57 -5.48 4.40
N LEU A 201 9.50 -5.91 3.74
CA LEU A 201 8.74 -7.11 4.07
C LEU A 201 8.79 -8.10 2.91
N GLY A 202 9.40 -9.25 3.14
CA GLY A 202 9.54 -10.31 2.15
C GLY A 202 8.32 -11.22 2.10
N LEU A 203 8.05 -11.79 0.93
CA LEU A 203 7.02 -12.78 0.67
C LEU A 203 7.65 -13.93 -0.12
N SER A 204 7.49 -15.16 0.35
CA SER A 204 7.97 -16.35 -0.35
C SER A 204 6.97 -17.50 -0.27
N PHE A 205 6.49 -17.97 -1.41
CA PHE A 205 5.62 -19.14 -1.47
C PHE A 205 5.80 -19.93 -2.77
N LYS A 206 5.43 -21.21 -2.71
CA LYS A 206 5.45 -22.10 -3.86
C LYS A 206 4.14 -22.03 -4.64
N VAL A 207 4.21 -21.89 -5.95
CA VAL A 207 3.02 -21.95 -6.82
C VAL A 207 2.43 -23.36 -6.80
N ASN A 208 1.14 -23.46 -6.48
CA ASN A 208 0.41 -24.72 -6.40
C ASN A 208 -0.71 -24.76 -7.46
N ASP A 209 -1.35 -25.92 -7.62
CA ASP A 209 -2.44 -26.09 -8.59
C ASP A 209 -3.67 -25.19 -8.30
N SER A 210 -3.94 -24.83 -7.04
CA SER A 210 -5.04 -23.91 -6.72
C SER A 210 -4.78 -22.50 -7.25
N HIS A 211 -3.55 -22.00 -7.17
CA HIS A 211 -3.18 -20.70 -7.74
C HIS A 211 -3.34 -20.69 -9.26
N TYR A 212 -2.97 -21.79 -9.93
CA TYR A 212 -3.19 -21.97 -11.37
C TYR A 212 -4.68 -22.02 -11.74
N ARG A 213 -5.53 -22.72 -10.97
CA ARG A 213 -6.98 -22.79 -11.24
C ARG A 213 -7.65 -21.41 -11.19
N SER A 214 -7.14 -20.49 -10.36
CA SER A 214 -7.59 -19.09 -10.33
C SER A 214 -7.09 -18.26 -11.52
N GLY A 215 -6.09 -18.75 -12.27
CA GLY A 215 -5.51 -18.13 -13.47
C GLY A 215 -4.54 -16.98 -13.20
N HIS A 216 -4.80 -16.19 -12.17
CA HIS A 216 -3.94 -15.10 -11.70
C HIS A 216 -4.12 -14.88 -10.20
N ILE A 217 -3.19 -14.17 -9.59
CA ILE A 217 -3.38 -13.56 -8.26
C ILE A 217 -3.17 -12.06 -8.35
N ASN A 218 -3.95 -11.31 -7.57
CA ASN A 218 -3.66 -9.93 -7.27
C ASN A 218 -2.82 -9.89 -6.00
N LEU A 219 -1.57 -9.45 -6.11
CA LEU A 219 -0.68 -9.25 -4.99
C LEU A 219 -0.63 -7.77 -4.64
N LYS A 220 -0.94 -7.45 -3.39
CA LYS A 220 -0.98 -6.08 -2.88
C LYS A 220 -0.10 -5.95 -1.66
N CYS A 221 0.78 -4.95 -1.66
CA CYS A 221 1.51 -4.56 -0.46
C CYS A 221 1.05 -3.18 -0.02
N ALA A 222 0.79 -3.04 1.27
CA ALA A 222 0.28 -1.81 1.84
C ALA A 222 1.13 -1.34 3.02
N ALA A 223 1.45 -0.04 3.03
CA ALA A 223 2.03 0.67 4.15
C ALA A 223 0.91 1.24 5.02
N GLN A 224 0.85 0.78 6.27
CA GLN A 224 -0.10 1.24 7.28
C GLN A 224 0.58 2.26 8.19
N LEU A 225 0.02 3.47 8.25
CA LEU A 225 0.52 4.53 9.11
C LEU A 225 -0.39 4.78 10.32
N GLU A 226 -1.71 4.59 10.16
CA GLU A 226 -2.78 4.65 11.16
C GLU A 226 -3.95 3.75 10.71
N SER A 227 -5.06 3.69 11.46
CA SER A 227 -6.23 2.86 11.13
C SER A 227 -6.95 3.22 9.82
N ILE A 228 -6.72 4.42 9.27
CA ILE A 228 -7.43 4.93 8.07
C ILE A 228 -6.47 5.19 6.89
N TYR A 229 -5.19 5.46 7.15
CA TYR A 229 -4.24 5.82 6.09
C TYR A 229 -3.44 4.60 5.64
N LEU A 230 -3.84 4.04 4.49
CA LEU A 230 -3.22 2.90 3.83
C LEU A 230 -2.78 3.31 2.42
N HIS A 231 -1.48 3.25 2.12
CA HIS A 231 -0.97 3.45 0.77
C HIS A 231 -0.41 2.13 0.25
N SER A 232 -0.81 1.72 -0.96
CA SER A 232 -0.49 0.38 -1.46
C SER A 232 -0.04 0.36 -2.90
N ASP A 233 0.79 -0.63 -3.21
CA ASP A 233 1.16 -1.02 -4.57
C ASP A 233 0.53 -2.39 -4.87
N GLU A 234 0.10 -2.58 -6.12
CA GLU A 234 -0.68 -3.73 -6.57
C GLU A 234 -0.10 -4.28 -7.87
N GLN A 235 0.12 -5.60 -7.92
CA GLN A 235 0.69 -6.31 -9.06
C GLN A 235 -0.12 -7.55 -9.37
N ILE A 236 -0.44 -7.77 -10.64
CA ILE A 236 -1.17 -8.95 -11.10
C ILE A 236 -0.16 -9.96 -11.67
N ILE A 237 -0.14 -11.16 -11.09
CA ILE A 237 0.76 -12.24 -11.49
C ILE A 237 -0.06 -13.34 -12.17
N LYS A 238 0.38 -13.80 -13.34
CA LYS A 238 -0.28 -14.90 -14.06
C LYS A 238 0.38 -16.23 -13.74
N PHE A 239 -0.42 -17.30 -13.71
CA PHE A 239 0.10 -18.64 -13.52
C PHE A 239 -0.20 -19.50 -14.71
N THR A 240 0.81 -20.23 -15.16
CA THR A 240 0.67 -21.23 -16.20
C THR A 240 1.07 -22.60 -15.69
N LYS A 241 0.59 -23.61 -16.39
CA LYS A 241 0.94 -25.00 -16.17
C LYS A 241 1.51 -25.51 -17.46
N HIS A 242 2.81 -25.32 -17.66
CA HIS A 242 3.50 -26.12 -18.64
C HIS A 242 3.43 -27.57 -18.15
N LEU A 243 2.71 -28.41 -18.91
CA LEU A 243 2.93 -29.85 -18.82
C LEU A 243 4.42 -30.09 -19.01
N PRO A 244 5.05 -31.01 -18.26
CA PRO A 244 6.43 -31.38 -18.53
C PRO A 244 6.52 -31.63 -20.03
N THR A 245 7.34 -30.86 -20.74
CA THR A 245 7.54 -31.08 -22.16
C THR A 245 7.85 -32.57 -22.30
N GLU A 246 7.07 -33.28 -23.12
CA GLU A 246 7.45 -34.61 -23.61
C GLU A 246 8.70 -34.45 -24.50
N SER A 247 9.81 -34.02 -23.91
CA SER A 247 11.12 -33.91 -24.53
C SER A 247 12.11 -34.62 -23.62
N ILE A 248 11.84 -35.91 -23.41
CA ILE A 248 12.67 -36.99 -23.90
C ILE A 248 11.67 -38.12 -24.18
N MET A 249 11.12 -38.14 -25.39
CA MET A 249 10.60 -39.40 -25.93
C MET A 249 11.80 -40.35 -25.93
N SER A 250 11.84 -41.21 -24.92
CA SER A 250 12.94 -42.11 -24.64
C SER A 250 13.34 -42.83 -25.93
N ASN A 251 14.64 -42.90 -26.20
CA ASN A 251 15.18 -43.74 -27.26
C ASN A 251 14.77 -45.22 -27.11
N THR A 252 14.21 -45.64 -25.97
CA THR A 252 13.60 -46.95 -25.78
C THR A 252 12.33 -47.18 -26.62
N VAL A 253 11.56 -46.14 -26.95
CA VAL A 253 10.36 -46.28 -27.80
C VAL A 253 10.73 -46.46 -29.27
N ARG A 254 11.84 -45.84 -29.73
CA ARG A 254 12.36 -46.04 -31.10
C ARG A 254 12.94 -47.44 -31.32
N LEU A 255 13.53 -48.07 -30.30
CA LEU A 255 14.03 -49.43 -30.42
C LEU A 255 12.89 -50.47 -30.41
N ALA A 256 11.84 -50.26 -29.60
CA ALA A 256 10.65 -51.11 -29.61
C ALA A 256 9.91 -51.07 -30.96
N ASN A 257 9.74 -49.87 -31.54
CA ASN A 257 9.08 -49.71 -32.84
C ASN A 257 9.92 -50.22 -34.02
N LYS A 258 11.24 -50.33 -33.88
CA LYS A 258 12.11 -50.90 -34.93
C LYS A 258 12.17 -52.43 -34.90
N ILE A 259 11.97 -53.05 -33.73
CA ILE A 259 11.90 -54.52 -33.61
C ILE A 259 10.55 -55.05 -34.10
N GLN A 260 9.48 -54.24 -34.04
CA GLN A 260 8.15 -54.65 -34.49
C GLN A 260 7.92 -54.50 -36.02
N ALA A 261 8.86 -53.87 -36.74
CA ALA A 261 8.81 -53.71 -38.20
C ALA A 261 9.54 -54.85 -38.97
N THR A 262 10.08 -55.85 -38.28
CA THR A 262 10.61 -57.08 -38.87
C THR A 262 9.99 -58.31 -38.23
N SER A 263 8.65 -58.38 -38.17
CA SER A 263 7.97 -59.67 -38.15
C SER A 263 7.65 -60.06 -39.58
N ILE A 264 8.33 -61.11 -40.05
CA ILE A 264 7.95 -61.79 -41.29
C ILE A 264 6.55 -62.35 -41.05
N SER A 265 5.57 -61.76 -41.73
CA SER A 265 4.23 -62.31 -41.87
C SER A 265 4.35 -63.68 -42.56
N ILE A 266 4.20 -64.75 -41.80
CA ILE A 266 3.98 -66.09 -42.34
C ILE A 266 2.53 -66.10 -42.83
N GLN A 267 2.32 -65.79 -44.11
CA GLN A 267 1.04 -66.05 -44.76
C GLN A 267 0.83 -67.57 -44.82
N ASN A 268 -0.06 -68.05 -43.95
CA ASN A 268 -0.62 -69.38 -43.99
C ASN A 268 -1.36 -69.61 -45.31
N THR A 269 -0.75 -70.33 -46.25
CA THR A 269 -1.46 -70.90 -47.40
C THR A 269 -2.03 -72.27 -47.03
N PRO A 270 -3.36 -72.50 -47.07
CA PRO A 270 -4.00 -73.74 -46.60
C PRO A 270 -3.80 -74.97 -47.50
N LYS A 271 -2.96 -74.88 -48.55
CA LYS A 271 -2.75 -75.99 -49.50
C LYS A 271 -1.56 -76.90 -49.17
N ILE A 272 -0.64 -76.50 -48.29
CA ILE A 272 0.56 -77.30 -47.96
C ILE A 272 0.29 -78.28 -46.79
N ILE A 273 -0.61 -77.93 -45.88
CA ILE A 273 -0.97 -78.80 -44.74
C ILE A 273 -1.77 -80.03 -45.22
N LEU A 274 -2.55 -79.92 -46.30
CA LEU A 274 -3.28 -81.05 -46.86
C LEU A 274 -2.36 -82.11 -47.51
N LEU A 275 -1.24 -81.70 -48.12
CA LEU A 275 -0.28 -82.65 -48.71
C LEU A 275 0.52 -83.43 -47.65
N ALA A 276 0.83 -82.80 -46.52
CA ALA A 276 1.54 -83.46 -45.41
C ALA A 276 0.65 -84.49 -44.69
N CYS A 277 -0.66 -84.23 -44.54
CA CYS A 277 -1.58 -85.19 -43.93
C CYS A 277 -1.83 -86.43 -44.81
N VAL A 278 -1.87 -86.28 -46.15
CA VAL A 278 -2.04 -87.44 -47.06
C VAL A 278 -0.80 -88.33 -47.06
N LEU A 279 0.41 -87.75 -47.01
CA LEU A 279 1.66 -88.52 -46.94
C LEU A 279 1.84 -89.26 -45.59
N LEU A 280 1.39 -88.68 -44.48
CA LEU A 280 1.41 -89.33 -43.17
C LEU A 280 0.43 -90.51 -43.07
N ILE A 281 -0.76 -90.40 -43.68
CA ILE A 281 -1.73 -91.51 -43.75
C ILE A 281 -1.23 -92.64 -44.66
N CYS A 282 -0.48 -92.32 -45.73
CA CYS A 282 0.15 -93.31 -46.60
C CYS A 282 1.33 -94.04 -45.95
N LEU A 283 2.06 -93.42 -45.01
CA LEU A 283 3.20 -94.04 -44.32
C LEU A 283 2.79 -94.87 -43.09
N GLN A 284 1.57 -94.71 -42.56
CA GLN A 284 1.07 -95.47 -41.40
C GLN A 284 0.35 -96.77 -41.78
N ASN A 285 -0.04 -96.95 -43.05
CA ASN A 285 -0.68 -98.17 -43.53
C ASN A 285 0.28 -98.92 -44.46
N ASN A 286 1.18 -99.72 -43.88
CA ASN A 286 1.88 -100.81 -44.57
C ASN A 286 0.83 -101.86 -45.02
N ILE A 287 0.16 -101.59 -46.14
CA ILE A 287 -0.73 -102.55 -46.78
C ILE A 287 -0.09 -102.93 -48.12
N HIS A 288 0.55 -104.10 -48.09
CA HIS A 288 0.96 -104.88 -49.24
C HIS A 288 -0.24 -105.09 -50.19
N PHE A 289 -0.08 -104.72 -51.47
CA PHE A 289 -0.83 -105.35 -52.57
C PHE A 289 0.11 -105.67 -53.74
N PRO A 290 -0.17 -106.77 -54.48
CA PRO A 290 0.84 -107.57 -55.15
C PRO A 290 1.15 -107.12 -56.59
N ILE A 291 2.25 -107.65 -57.10
CA ILE A 291 2.72 -107.62 -58.48
C ILE A 291 1.71 -108.32 -59.40
N SER A 292 1.42 -107.75 -60.59
CA SER A 292 1.01 -108.54 -61.76
C SER A 292 1.47 -107.90 -63.07
N TYR A 293 2.35 -108.64 -63.76
CA TYR A 293 2.79 -108.61 -65.16
C TYR A 293 3.29 -107.30 -65.79
#